data_AF-A0A1H7PS06-F1
#
_entry.id   AF-A0A1H7PS06-F1
#
_cell.length_a   1.000
_cell.length_b   1.000
_cell.length_c   1.000
_cell.angle_alpha   90.00
_cell.angle_beta   90.00
_cell.angle_gamma   90.00
#
_symmetry.space_group_name_H-M   'P 1'
#
loop_
_entity.id
_entity.type
_entity.pdbx_description
1 polymer ?
#
loop_
_entity_poly.entity_id
_entity_poly.type
_entity_poly.pdbx_seq_one_letter_code
_entity_poly.pdbx_strand_id
1 'polypeptide(L)'
;MQSDRNKLLAFLLNLIPGLGFLYWGRPARAVIYPLLFFGTAVGSFMLAILVSERELMILGALGTIFFWCVSMLDMIIVLLRAPSPNDARYHGYGAHYSGPHQSGDYGGPEGTYGQPIYRKGSDSERFFTILLSFVPGLGHLHLGLLHRGLSFLIAFFGSFAMMVFVASITNESVFLMFLLILPVIWVYCMFDAVQHVHRKQAGEVLQDRTLFEELEMGRASGRRSKVLATLLSAFPGAGHLYLGLQKRGMQLMFLFLGSIYVLDLLHLSVFLFMIPLIWFYSFFDGLQCSSRYGHEPLTDQPIFKDWARHQRLIGFGIAALGLYYLFIRMVIPQLNEMFPDAFMTYEIRSYVNTVIVSLLLIFGGLKLLFGKQRGASTNSTVHRTDEGADNLFLFKDREDRL
;
A
#
# COMPACT_ATOMS: atom_id res chain seq x y z
N MET A 1 14.24 -11.87 28.92
CA MET A 1 12.89 -11.53 28.40
C MET A 1 13.04 -10.57 27.23
N GLN A 2 13.23 -11.03 26.00
CA GLN A 2 13.54 -10.10 24.89
C GLN A 2 13.06 -10.61 23.52
N SER A 3 11.86 -11.20 23.47
CA SER A 3 11.41 -11.97 22.31
C SER A 3 10.08 -11.51 21.68
N ASP A 4 9.44 -10.45 22.15
CA ASP A 4 8.11 -10.05 21.62
C ASP A 4 8.12 -8.70 20.88
N ARG A 5 9.30 -8.09 20.67
CA ARG A 5 9.39 -6.79 20.00
C ARG A 5 9.27 -6.97 18.48
N ASN A 6 8.28 -6.32 17.88
CA ASN A 6 8.08 -6.33 16.43
C ASN A 6 9.28 -5.72 15.67
N LYS A 7 9.93 -6.51 14.81
CA LYS A 7 11.08 -6.09 13.97
C LYS A 7 10.72 -4.97 13.00
N LEU A 8 9.51 -4.99 12.42
CA LEU A 8 9.02 -3.96 11.50
C LEU A 8 8.93 -2.60 12.19
N LEU A 9 8.37 -2.58 13.41
CA LEU A 9 8.25 -1.34 14.18
C LEU A 9 9.62 -0.77 14.53
N ALA A 10 10.57 -1.62 14.91
CA ALA A 10 11.94 -1.21 15.19
C ALA A 10 12.59 -0.52 13.98
N PHE A 11 12.45 -1.12 12.80
CA PHE A 11 12.96 -0.57 11.54
C PHE A 11 12.30 0.77 11.19
N LEU A 12 10.96 0.85 11.25
CA LEU A 12 10.22 2.08 10.95
C LEU A 12 10.53 3.21 11.93
N LEU A 13 10.70 2.91 13.22
CA LEU A 13 11.10 3.89 14.23
C LEU A 13 12.50 4.45 13.92
N ASN A 14 13.41 3.64 13.37
CA ASN A 14 14.75 4.10 13.02
C ASN A 14 14.80 5.06 11.81
N LEU A 15 13.66 5.33 11.17
CA LEU A 15 13.56 6.42 10.19
C LEU A 15 14.02 7.75 10.80
N ILE A 16 13.76 7.95 12.10
CA ILE A 16 14.43 8.93 12.94
C ILE A 16 15.65 8.22 13.57
N PRO A 17 16.89 8.58 13.21
CA PRO A 17 18.08 7.89 13.68
C PRO A 17 18.12 7.75 15.20
N GLY A 18 18.26 6.51 15.70
CA GLY A 18 18.37 6.19 17.13
C GLY A 18 17.09 5.67 17.79
N LEU A 19 15.90 6.09 17.36
CA LEU A 19 14.64 5.65 17.99
C LEU A 19 14.41 4.14 17.85
N GLY A 20 14.81 3.58 16.71
CA GLY A 20 14.73 2.13 16.51
C GLY A 20 15.66 1.34 17.44
N PHE A 21 16.86 1.85 17.70
CA PHE A 21 17.79 1.24 18.67
C PHE A 21 17.29 1.38 20.11
N LEU A 22 16.63 2.49 20.44
CA LEU A 22 15.98 2.67 21.74
C LEU A 22 14.90 1.61 21.94
N TYR A 23 14.03 1.45 20.93
CA TYR A 23 13.00 0.41 20.92
C TYR A 23 13.61 -1.00 20.97
N TRP A 24 14.78 -1.24 20.38
CA TRP A 24 15.46 -2.53 20.42
C TRP A 24 16.30 -2.76 21.70
N GLY A 25 16.40 -1.76 22.60
CA GLY A 25 17.13 -1.86 23.86
C GLY A 25 18.65 -1.73 23.72
N ARG A 26 19.13 -0.98 22.72
CA ARG A 26 20.56 -0.65 22.53
C ARG A 26 20.81 0.85 22.82
N PRO A 27 20.98 1.25 24.10
CA PRO A 27 21.00 2.65 24.49
C PRO A 27 22.17 3.44 23.91
N ALA A 28 23.37 2.84 23.79
CA ALA A 28 24.53 3.53 23.22
C ALA A 28 24.27 4.00 21.77
N ARG A 29 23.76 3.09 20.93
CA ARG A 29 23.43 3.41 19.53
C ARG A 29 22.25 4.37 19.42
N ALA A 30 21.30 4.28 20.36
CA ALA A 30 20.16 5.19 20.44
C ALA A 30 20.55 6.64 20.73
N VAL A 31 21.72 6.89 21.35
CA VAL A 31 22.25 8.23 21.61
C VAL A 31 23.20 8.69 20.51
N ILE A 32 24.11 7.80 20.06
CA ILE A 32 25.15 8.14 19.08
C ILE A 32 24.56 8.57 17.74
N TYR A 33 23.61 7.80 17.19
CA TYR A 33 23.06 8.08 15.86
C TYR A 33 22.29 9.40 15.76
N PRO A 34 21.39 9.76 16.68
CA PRO A 34 20.74 11.07 16.63
C PRO A 34 21.73 12.20 16.88
N LEU A 35 22.75 12.00 17.73
CA LEU A 35 23.79 13.02 17.92
C LEU A 35 24.61 13.26 16.65
N LEU A 36 24.98 12.20 15.92
CA LEU A 36 25.65 12.34 14.62
C LEU A 36 24.73 12.99 13.58
N PHE A 37 23.47 12.56 13.47
CA PHE A 37 22.51 13.07 12.50
C PHE A 37 22.14 14.54 12.76
N PHE A 38 21.58 14.85 13.93
CA PHE A 38 21.17 16.21 14.27
C PHE A 38 22.38 17.12 14.49
N GLY A 39 23.47 16.60 15.06
CA GLY A 39 24.70 17.37 15.26
C GLY A 39 25.33 17.80 13.94
N THR A 40 25.39 16.92 12.93
CA THR A 40 25.90 17.31 11.61
C THR A 40 24.94 18.23 10.87
N ALA A 41 23.63 17.98 10.93
CA ALA A 41 22.62 18.83 10.30
C ALA A 41 22.60 20.26 10.88
N VAL A 42 22.47 20.38 12.20
CA VAL A 42 22.41 21.68 12.89
C VAL A 42 23.78 22.36 12.87
N GLY A 43 24.86 21.60 13.11
CA GLY A 43 26.22 22.14 13.14
C GLY A 43 26.63 22.73 11.80
N SER A 44 26.40 22.01 10.70
CA SER A 44 26.72 22.52 9.36
C SER A 44 25.84 23.71 8.95
N PHE A 45 24.56 23.71 9.32
CA PHE A 45 23.65 24.83 9.06
C PHE A 45 24.08 26.10 9.82
N MET A 46 24.37 25.97 11.12
CA MET A 46 24.85 27.09 11.94
C MET A 46 26.18 27.63 11.42
N LEU A 47 27.11 26.74 11.07
CA LEU A 47 28.42 27.12 10.56
C LEU A 47 28.33 27.77 9.18
N ALA A 48 27.41 27.31 8.32
CA ALA A 48 27.17 27.94 7.02
C ALA A 48 26.57 29.36 7.16
N ILE A 49 25.69 29.60 8.13
CA ILE A 49 25.19 30.95 8.42
C ILE A 49 26.33 31.85 8.91
N LEU A 50 27.20 31.32 9.78
CA LEU A 50 28.29 32.08 10.38
C LEU A 50 29.38 32.45 9.37
N VAL A 51 29.69 31.54 8.44
CA VAL A 51 30.71 31.73 7.40
C VAL A 51 30.12 32.33 6.11
N SER A 52 28.80 32.41 6.00
CA SER A 52 28.06 32.86 4.79
C SER A 52 28.35 32.02 3.53
N GLU A 53 28.77 30.77 3.72
CA GLU A 53 29.15 29.85 2.64
C GLU A 53 28.10 28.78 2.40
N ARG A 54 27.52 28.77 1.19
CA ARG A 54 26.45 27.83 0.83
C ARG A 54 26.95 26.40 0.65
N GLU A 55 28.21 26.22 0.29
CA GLU A 55 28.83 24.90 0.09
C GLU A 55 28.84 24.07 1.38
N LEU A 56 28.98 24.73 2.53
CA LEU A 56 28.97 24.09 3.85
C LEU A 56 27.59 23.54 4.21
N MET A 57 26.50 24.16 3.75
CA MET A 57 25.16 23.59 3.91
C MET A 57 25.00 22.32 3.07
N ILE A 58 25.51 22.33 1.84
CA ILE A 58 25.41 21.16 0.93
C ILE A 58 26.22 20.00 1.49
N LEU A 59 27.47 20.26 1.88
CA LEU A 59 28.33 19.25 2.51
C LEU A 59 27.72 18.70 3.80
N GLY A 60 27.13 19.59 4.61
CA GLY A 60 26.37 19.24 5.81
C GLY A 60 25.17 18.35 5.57
N ALA A 61 24.36 18.68 4.56
CA ALA A 61 23.23 17.87 4.13
C ALA A 61 23.68 16.48 3.64
N LEU A 62 24.76 16.40 2.86
CA LEU A 62 25.36 15.14 2.42
C LEU A 62 25.85 14.30 3.61
N GLY A 63 26.53 14.93 4.57
CA GLY A 63 26.97 14.26 5.80
C GLY A 63 25.80 13.74 6.64
N THR A 64 24.73 14.53 6.75
CA THR A 64 23.49 14.14 7.44
C THR A 64 22.85 12.91 6.80
N ILE A 65 22.73 12.90 5.47
CA ILE A 65 22.22 11.75 4.70
C ILE A 65 23.12 10.53 4.89
N PHE A 66 24.44 10.72 4.88
CA PHE A 66 25.40 9.63 5.10
C PHE A 66 25.21 8.98 6.47
N PHE A 67 25.15 9.75 7.56
CA PHE A 67 24.92 9.21 8.90
C PHE A 67 23.55 8.56 9.06
N TRP A 68 22.53 9.10 8.39
CA TRP A 68 21.20 8.47 8.32
C TRP A 68 21.28 7.09 7.65
N CYS A 69 21.94 6.97 6.50
CA CYS A 69 22.14 5.70 5.80
C CYS A 69 22.91 4.69 6.67
N VAL A 70 23.98 5.11 7.35
CA VAL A 70 24.75 4.24 8.26
C VAL A 70 23.88 3.76 9.42
N SER A 71 23.04 4.63 10.00
CA SER A 71 22.10 4.25 11.06
C SER A 71 21.09 3.21 10.58
N MET A 72 20.51 3.42 9.40
CA MET A 72 19.56 2.49 8.79
C MET A 72 20.21 1.13 8.50
N LEU A 73 21.43 1.12 7.96
CA LEU A 73 22.16 -0.10 7.65
C LEU A 73 22.50 -0.89 8.93
N ASP A 74 23.04 -0.23 9.96
CA ASP A 74 23.34 -0.89 11.23
C ASP A 74 22.06 -1.46 11.88
N MET A 75 20.93 -0.78 11.76
CA MET A 75 19.65 -1.29 12.27
C MET A 75 19.23 -2.57 11.55
N ILE A 76 19.36 -2.62 10.22
CA ILE A 76 19.11 -3.84 9.44
C ILE A 76 20.01 -4.98 9.90
N ILE A 77 21.31 -4.73 10.11
CA ILE A 77 22.26 -5.73 10.63
C ILE A 77 21.85 -6.25 12.01
N VAL A 78 21.39 -5.37 12.91
CA VAL A 78 20.92 -5.79 14.24
C VAL A 78 19.68 -6.67 14.15
N LEU A 79 18.72 -6.33 13.28
CA LEU A 79 17.50 -7.11 13.10
C LEU A 79 17.77 -8.47 12.43
N LEU A 80 18.79 -8.55 11.56
CA LEU A 80 19.30 -9.78 10.94
C LEU A 80 19.94 -10.72 11.96
N ARG A 81 20.71 -10.18 12.91
CA ARG A 81 21.39 -10.98 13.96
C ARG A 81 20.48 -11.36 15.12
N ALA A 82 19.29 -10.76 15.22
CA ALA A 82 18.39 -11.03 16.33
C ALA A 82 17.68 -12.39 16.17
N PRO A 83 17.79 -13.30 17.16
CA PRO A 83 17.13 -14.60 17.14
C PRO A 83 15.63 -14.46 16.92
N SER A 84 15.04 -15.33 16.10
CA SER A 84 13.59 -15.42 15.99
C SER A 84 13.01 -15.97 17.30
N PRO A 85 11.86 -15.47 17.78
CA PRO A 85 11.19 -15.99 18.98
C PRO A 85 10.94 -17.51 18.94
N ASN A 86 10.77 -18.05 17.72
CA ASN A 86 10.55 -19.48 17.50
C ASN A 86 11.83 -20.31 17.59
N ASP A 87 13.02 -19.74 17.34
CA ASP A 87 14.29 -20.48 17.48
C ASP A 87 14.65 -20.71 18.95
N ALA A 88 14.30 -19.75 19.83
CA ALA A 88 14.53 -19.88 21.27
C ALA A 88 13.65 -20.94 21.93
N ARG A 89 12.43 -21.20 21.41
CA ARG A 89 11.55 -22.26 21.91
C ARG A 89 12.03 -23.67 21.56
N TYR A 90 12.76 -23.84 20.46
CA TYR A 90 13.30 -25.14 20.07
C TYR A 90 14.55 -25.53 20.88
N HIS A 91 15.40 -24.58 21.25
CA HIS A 91 16.56 -24.85 22.08
C HIS A 91 16.23 -25.18 23.55
N GLY A 92 15.00 -24.89 24.01
CA GLY A 92 14.56 -25.22 25.37
C GLY A 92 14.15 -26.68 25.58
N TYR A 93 13.85 -27.44 24.51
CA TYR A 93 13.39 -28.83 24.62
C TYR A 93 14.45 -29.87 24.24
N GLY A 94 15.61 -29.47 23.72
CA GLY A 94 16.64 -30.39 23.22
C GLY A 94 17.94 -30.46 24.01
N ALA A 95 18.02 -29.80 25.17
CA ALA A 95 19.29 -29.56 25.82
C ALA A 95 19.36 -30.08 27.26
N HIS A 96 18.97 -31.33 27.53
CA HIS A 96 19.46 -32.09 28.70
C HIS A 96 19.56 -33.58 28.33
N TYR A 97 20.65 -34.22 28.79
CA TYR A 97 21.11 -35.60 28.57
C TYR A 97 22.05 -35.86 27.38
N SER A 98 23.34 -35.56 27.59
CA SER A 98 24.42 -36.41 27.08
C SER A 98 25.37 -36.75 28.22
N GLY A 99 24.97 -37.72 29.04
CA GLY A 99 25.86 -38.45 29.94
C GLY A 99 26.47 -39.66 29.21
N PRO A 100 27.71 -40.08 29.50
CA PRO A 100 28.40 -41.06 28.66
C PRO A 100 28.31 -42.48 29.25
N HIS A 101 27.33 -43.31 28.88
CA HIS A 101 27.38 -44.77 29.08
C HIS A 101 26.49 -45.46 28.02
N GLN A 102 27.06 -46.23 27.09
CA GLN A 102 27.38 -47.67 27.12
C GLN A 102 26.23 -48.54 26.58
N SER A 103 26.62 -49.40 25.64
CA SER A 103 25.86 -50.37 24.83
C SER A 103 24.81 -51.20 25.59
N GLY A 104 23.64 -51.41 24.96
CA GLY A 104 22.65 -52.40 25.36
C GLY A 104 21.52 -52.52 24.34
N ASP A 105 21.38 -53.73 23.79
CA ASP A 105 20.36 -54.24 22.88
C ASP A 105 18.94 -54.31 23.52
N TYR A 106 17.92 -54.53 22.68
CA TYR A 106 16.49 -54.89 22.89
C TYR A 106 15.46 -53.92 22.30
N GLY A 107 14.51 -54.50 21.54
CA GLY A 107 13.69 -53.82 20.54
C GLY A 107 12.20 -53.61 20.82
N GLY A 108 11.60 -52.81 19.92
CA GLY A 108 10.18 -52.69 19.57
C GLY A 108 9.26 -51.88 20.52
N PRO A 109 8.12 -51.30 20.06
CA PRO A 109 7.57 -51.28 18.70
C PRO A 109 7.43 -49.88 18.06
N GLU A 110 7.29 -49.90 16.74
CA GLU A 110 7.03 -48.79 15.84
C GLU A 110 5.69 -48.08 16.10
N GLY A 111 5.62 -46.81 15.68
CA GLY A 111 4.36 -46.23 15.20
C GLY A 111 3.72 -45.19 16.11
N THR A 112 4.30 -43.99 16.19
CA THR A 112 3.49 -42.78 16.35
C THR A 112 3.94 -41.80 15.30
N TYR A 113 3.09 -41.64 14.28
CA TYR A 113 3.21 -40.57 13.28
C TYR A 113 3.26 -39.24 14.01
N GLY A 114 4.48 -38.74 14.24
CA GLY A 114 4.69 -37.35 14.59
C GLY A 114 4.09 -36.53 13.46
N GLN A 115 2.93 -35.91 13.73
CA GLN A 115 2.36 -34.88 12.88
C GLN A 115 3.50 -33.93 12.49
N PRO A 116 3.73 -33.65 11.18
CA PRO A 116 4.76 -32.72 10.80
C PRO A 116 4.43 -31.40 11.50
N ILE A 117 5.26 -31.01 12.46
CA ILE A 117 5.09 -29.77 13.21
C ILE A 117 5.07 -28.66 12.17
N TYR A 118 3.87 -28.13 11.93
CA TYR A 118 3.64 -27.07 10.97
C TYR A 118 4.48 -25.87 11.40
N ARG A 119 5.57 -25.62 10.68
CA ARG A 119 6.51 -24.54 10.98
C ARG A 119 5.79 -23.23 10.67
N LYS A 120 5.13 -22.63 11.65
CA LYS A 120 4.59 -21.27 11.57
C LYS A 120 5.71 -20.35 11.10
N GLY A 121 5.63 -19.89 9.85
CA GLY A 121 6.65 -19.05 9.22
C GLY A 121 6.99 -17.89 10.13
N SER A 122 8.27 -17.74 10.47
CA SER A 122 8.70 -16.79 11.49
C SER A 122 8.33 -15.35 11.08
N ASP A 123 7.94 -14.50 12.03
CA ASP A 123 7.72 -13.06 11.77
C ASP A 123 8.96 -12.39 11.14
N SER A 124 10.13 -12.97 11.38
CA SER A 124 11.39 -12.60 10.76
C SER A 124 11.40 -12.82 9.25
N GLU A 125 10.91 -13.96 8.78
CA GLU A 125 10.83 -14.28 7.35
C GLU A 125 9.92 -13.28 6.62
N ARG A 126 8.76 -12.94 7.22
CA ARG A 126 7.86 -11.92 6.69
C ARG A 126 8.53 -10.57 6.57
N PHE A 127 9.18 -10.11 7.64
CA PHE A 127 9.88 -8.82 7.64
C PHE A 127 10.96 -8.77 6.54
N PHE A 128 11.79 -9.80 6.42
CA PHE A 128 12.86 -9.82 5.42
C PHE A 128 12.36 -9.93 4.00
N THR A 129 11.33 -10.74 3.74
CA THR A 129 10.74 -10.79 2.40
C THR A 129 10.13 -9.45 2.01
N ILE A 130 9.46 -8.74 2.92
CA ILE A 130 8.95 -7.38 2.66
C ILE A 130 10.10 -6.43 2.36
N LEU A 131 11.15 -6.42 3.19
CA LEU A 131 12.31 -5.56 3.01
C LEU A 131 13.03 -5.82 1.68
N LEU A 132 13.28 -7.09 1.35
CA LEU A 132 13.93 -7.48 0.10
C LEU A 132 13.04 -7.21 -1.11
N SER A 133 11.71 -7.26 -0.98
CA SER A 133 10.79 -6.97 -2.07
C SER A 133 10.80 -5.52 -2.56
N PHE A 134 11.44 -4.59 -1.83
CA PHE A 134 11.77 -3.26 -2.35
C PHE A 134 12.72 -3.31 -3.54
N VAL A 135 13.51 -4.39 -3.70
CA VAL A 135 14.26 -4.65 -4.92
C VAL A 135 13.51 -5.74 -5.70
N PRO A 136 13.04 -5.46 -6.92
CA PRO A 136 12.27 -6.41 -7.72
C PRO A 136 12.95 -7.78 -7.82
N GLY A 137 12.21 -8.82 -7.44
CA GLY A 137 12.64 -10.21 -7.48
C GLY A 137 13.33 -10.75 -6.22
N LEU A 138 13.98 -9.91 -5.40
CA LEU A 138 14.75 -10.42 -4.25
C LEU A 138 13.86 -11.04 -3.15
N GLY A 139 12.66 -10.48 -2.94
CA GLY A 139 11.69 -11.05 -1.99
C GLY A 139 11.28 -12.48 -2.35
N HIS A 140 11.08 -12.77 -3.65
CA HIS A 140 10.75 -14.10 -4.15
C HIS A 140 11.92 -15.08 -4.04
N LEU A 141 13.13 -14.63 -4.36
CA LEU A 141 14.35 -15.43 -4.18
C LEU A 141 14.51 -15.86 -2.71
N HIS A 142 14.25 -14.96 -1.77
CA HIS A 142 14.30 -15.25 -0.33
C HIS A 142 13.27 -16.31 0.10
N LEU A 143 12.09 -16.34 -0.55
CA LEU A 143 11.07 -17.35 -0.30
C LEU A 143 11.40 -18.73 -0.92
N GLY A 144 12.44 -18.83 -1.74
CA GLY A 144 12.80 -20.02 -2.51
C GLY A 144 12.14 -20.10 -3.90
N LEU A 145 11.46 -19.03 -4.34
CA LEU A 145 10.83 -18.92 -5.66
C LEU A 145 11.83 -18.36 -6.68
N LEU A 146 12.78 -19.20 -7.11
CA LEU A 146 13.90 -18.83 -7.96
C LEU A 146 13.42 -18.33 -9.33
N HIS A 147 12.57 -19.10 -10.00
CA HIS A 147 12.09 -18.77 -11.33
C HIS A 147 11.25 -17.50 -11.32
N ARG A 148 10.38 -17.34 -10.31
CA ARG A 148 9.57 -16.13 -10.16
C ARG A 148 10.40 -14.89 -9.85
N GLY A 149 11.35 -14.99 -8.91
CA GLY A 149 12.23 -13.88 -8.54
C GLY A 149 13.12 -13.41 -9.68
N LEU A 150 13.73 -14.35 -10.41
CA LEU A 150 14.53 -14.05 -11.58
C LEU A 150 13.70 -13.43 -12.71
N SER A 151 12.46 -13.91 -12.92
CA SER A 151 11.54 -13.30 -13.89
C SER A 151 11.26 -11.83 -13.59
N PHE A 152 11.05 -11.47 -12.32
CA PHE A 152 10.86 -10.08 -11.91
C PHE A 152 12.12 -9.23 -12.04
N LEU A 153 13.29 -9.80 -11.72
CA LEU A 153 14.57 -9.11 -11.88
C LEU A 153 14.82 -8.77 -13.36
N ILE A 154 14.62 -9.74 -14.26
CA ILE A 154 14.74 -9.54 -15.71
C ILE A 154 13.68 -8.55 -16.21
N ALA A 155 12.42 -8.70 -15.80
CA ALA A 155 11.35 -7.80 -16.23
C ALA A 155 11.62 -6.35 -15.83
N PHE A 156 12.11 -6.09 -14.61
CA PHE A 156 12.37 -4.74 -14.14
C PHE A 156 13.69 -4.17 -14.66
N PHE A 157 14.83 -4.80 -14.38
CA PHE A 157 16.14 -4.27 -14.77
C PHE A 157 16.39 -4.43 -16.27
N GLY A 158 15.91 -5.51 -16.88
CA GLY A 158 16.02 -5.72 -18.32
C GLY A 158 15.19 -4.70 -19.11
N SER A 159 13.96 -4.39 -18.68
CA SER A 159 13.19 -3.34 -19.36
C SER A 159 13.75 -1.94 -19.10
N PHE A 160 14.25 -1.64 -17.89
CA PHE A 160 14.97 -0.39 -17.62
C PHE A 160 16.16 -0.20 -18.56
N ALA A 161 17.06 -1.19 -18.61
CA ALA A 161 18.25 -1.16 -19.44
C ALA A 161 17.89 -1.05 -20.93
N MET A 162 16.90 -1.82 -21.38
CA MET A 162 16.43 -1.78 -22.77
C MET A 162 15.84 -0.41 -23.14
N MET A 163 15.03 0.21 -22.28
CA MET A 163 14.44 1.52 -22.57
C MET A 163 15.49 2.63 -22.63
N VAL A 164 16.46 2.63 -21.70
CA VAL A 164 17.58 3.58 -21.73
C VAL A 164 18.45 3.36 -22.96
N PHE A 165 18.73 2.10 -23.31
CA PHE A 165 19.52 1.74 -24.49
C PHE A 165 18.85 2.20 -25.80
N VAL A 166 17.57 1.88 -25.99
CA VAL A 166 16.80 2.31 -27.17
C VAL A 166 16.72 3.83 -27.25
N ALA A 167 16.43 4.52 -26.14
CA ALA A 167 16.40 5.98 -26.10
C ALA A 167 17.76 6.58 -26.46
N SER A 168 18.85 6.00 -25.97
CA SER A 168 20.21 6.47 -26.26
C SER A 168 20.64 6.24 -27.71
N ILE A 169 20.26 5.12 -28.34
CA ILE A 169 20.60 4.83 -29.74
C ILE A 169 19.76 5.67 -30.70
N THR A 170 18.46 5.79 -30.43
CA THR A 170 17.53 6.51 -31.29
C THR A 170 17.61 8.03 -31.10
N ASN A 171 18.21 8.50 -30.00
CA ASN A 171 18.16 9.89 -29.52
C ASN A 171 16.72 10.41 -29.32
N GLU A 172 15.74 9.51 -29.20
CA GLU A 172 14.34 9.86 -29.00
C GLU A 172 13.96 9.71 -27.52
N SER A 173 13.64 10.83 -26.89
CA SER A 173 13.21 10.86 -25.48
C SER A 173 11.84 10.20 -25.25
N VAL A 174 11.06 9.99 -26.31
CA VAL A 174 9.73 9.35 -26.25
C VAL A 174 9.81 7.95 -25.63
N PHE A 175 10.90 7.21 -25.87
CA PHE A 175 11.09 5.88 -25.28
C PHE A 175 11.24 5.90 -23.76
N LEU A 176 11.70 7.01 -23.17
CA LEU A 176 11.78 7.16 -21.71
C LEU A 176 10.39 7.23 -21.07
N MET A 177 9.33 7.56 -21.82
CA MET A 177 7.96 7.53 -21.30
C MET A 177 7.55 6.13 -20.86
N PHE A 178 8.08 5.08 -21.50
CA PHE A 178 7.81 3.69 -21.10
C PHE A 178 8.41 3.31 -19.75
N LEU A 179 9.32 4.13 -19.19
CA LEU A 179 9.82 3.97 -17.82
C LEU A 179 8.68 4.02 -16.79
N LEU A 180 7.54 4.64 -17.13
CA LEU A 180 6.33 4.68 -16.30
C LEU A 180 5.75 3.29 -15.99
N ILE A 181 6.09 2.25 -16.75
CA ILE A 181 5.67 0.87 -16.44
C ILE A 181 6.47 0.26 -15.27
N LEU A 182 7.70 0.74 -15.03
CA LEU A 182 8.59 0.19 -13.99
C LEU A 182 8.00 0.33 -12.58
N PRO A 183 7.48 1.50 -12.15
CA PRO A 183 6.80 1.61 -10.86
C PRO A 183 5.63 0.62 -10.71
N VAL A 184 4.88 0.34 -11.78
CA VAL A 184 3.77 -0.62 -11.76
C VAL A 184 4.29 -2.03 -11.52
N ILE A 185 5.33 -2.45 -12.27
CA ILE A 185 6.00 -3.75 -12.09
C ILE A 185 6.56 -3.87 -10.67
N TRP A 186 7.18 -2.79 -10.16
CA TRP A 186 7.76 -2.73 -8.83
C TRP A 186 6.72 -2.94 -7.74
N VAL A 187 5.62 -2.17 -7.74
CA VAL A 187 4.54 -2.34 -6.74
C VAL A 187 3.92 -3.73 -6.85
N TYR A 188 3.71 -4.24 -8.06
CA TYR A 188 3.19 -5.60 -8.24
C TYR A 188 4.14 -6.64 -7.64
N CYS A 189 5.44 -6.55 -7.93
CA CYS A 189 6.44 -7.46 -7.37
C CYS A 189 6.45 -7.42 -5.84
N MET A 190 6.42 -6.22 -5.25
CA MET A 190 6.35 -6.03 -3.79
C MET A 190 5.08 -6.70 -3.23
N PHE A 191 3.92 -6.37 -3.79
CA PHE A 191 2.63 -6.90 -3.35
C PHE A 191 2.55 -8.43 -3.49
N ASP A 192 3.09 -8.96 -4.58
CA ASP A 192 3.13 -10.40 -4.85
C ASP A 192 4.04 -11.14 -3.85
N ALA A 193 5.21 -10.59 -3.53
CA ALA A 193 6.08 -11.15 -2.49
C ALA A 193 5.39 -11.18 -1.11
N VAL A 194 4.68 -10.10 -0.73
CA VAL A 194 3.91 -10.05 0.52
C VAL A 194 2.81 -11.11 0.55
N GLN A 195 2.11 -11.32 -0.56
CA GLN A 195 1.09 -12.38 -0.65
C GLN A 195 1.69 -13.78 -0.48
N HIS A 196 2.80 -14.09 -1.14
CA HIS A 196 3.44 -15.41 -1.01
C HIS A 196 3.95 -15.67 0.40
N VAL A 197 4.43 -14.66 1.12
CA VAL A 197 4.71 -14.78 2.55
C VAL A 197 3.46 -15.19 3.32
N HIS A 198 2.34 -14.48 3.13
CA HIS A 198 1.11 -14.78 3.86
C HIS A 198 0.59 -16.19 3.53
N ARG A 199 0.70 -16.64 2.28
CA ARG A 199 0.36 -18.01 1.86
C ARG A 199 1.25 -19.05 2.52
N LYS A 200 2.57 -18.82 2.55
CA LYS A 200 3.53 -19.68 3.25
C LYS A 200 3.28 -19.72 4.76
N GLN A 201 2.82 -18.61 5.36
CA GLN A 201 2.45 -18.56 6.78
C GLN A 201 1.11 -19.25 7.07
N ALA A 202 0.16 -19.21 6.14
CA ALA A 202 -1.01 -20.08 6.13
C ALA A 202 -0.68 -21.55 5.80
N GLY A 203 0.60 -21.81 5.53
CA GLY A 203 1.29 -23.06 5.16
C GLY A 203 0.70 -23.78 3.95
N GLU A 204 0.28 -22.98 2.98
CA GLU A 204 0.15 -23.41 1.60
C GLU A 204 1.53 -23.73 1.03
N VAL A 205 1.61 -24.78 0.21
CA VAL A 205 2.84 -25.10 -0.54
C VAL A 205 2.99 -24.08 -1.67
N LEU A 206 4.06 -23.28 -1.60
CA LEU A 206 4.38 -22.35 -2.68
C LEU A 206 4.86 -23.10 -3.91
N GLN A 207 4.32 -22.77 -5.07
CA GLN A 207 4.74 -23.32 -6.35
C GLN A 207 5.62 -22.30 -7.07
N ASP A 208 6.85 -22.69 -7.41
CA ASP A 208 7.75 -21.83 -8.18
C ASP A 208 7.37 -21.88 -9.66
N ARG A 209 6.79 -20.78 -10.13
CA ARG A 209 6.31 -20.60 -11.50
C ARG A 209 6.70 -19.24 -12.00
N THR A 210 7.05 -19.17 -13.28
CA THR A 210 7.33 -17.88 -13.92
C THR A 210 6.03 -17.10 -14.12
N LEU A 211 6.16 -15.78 -14.29
CA LEU A 211 5.01 -14.92 -14.61
C LEU A 211 4.35 -15.30 -15.94
N PHE A 212 5.15 -15.76 -16.89
CA PHE A 212 4.69 -16.16 -18.21
C PHE A 212 3.86 -17.45 -18.16
N GLU A 213 4.33 -18.43 -17.39
CA GLU A 213 3.60 -19.68 -17.16
C GLU A 213 2.23 -19.44 -16.48
N GLU A 214 2.18 -18.52 -15.51
CA GLU A 214 0.92 -18.12 -14.86
C GLU A 214 -0.03 -17.38 -15.82
N LEU A 215 0.50 -16.66 -16.80
CA LEU A 215 -0.27 -16.04 -17.88
C LEU A 215 -0.86 -17.09 -18.84
N GLU A 216 -0.07 -18.10 -19.22
CA GLU A 216 -0.48 -19.19 -20.12
C GLU A 216 -1.52 -20.11 -19.50
N MET A 217 -1.37 -20.48 -18.23
CA MET A 217 -2.36 -21.30 -17.53
C MET A 217 -3.74 -20.65 -17.46
N GLY A 218 -3.79 -19.31 -17.33
CA GLY A 218 -5.06 -18.58 -17.42
C GLY A 218 -5.74 -18.83 -18.77
N ARG A 219 -5.00 -18.67 -19.87
CA ARG A 219 -5.51 -18.91 -21.23
C ARG A 219 -5.96 -20.37 -21.44
N ALA A 220 -5.16 -21.34 -21.00
CA ALA A 220 -5.45 -22.76 -21.19
C ALA A 220 -6.65 -23.26 -20.36
N SER A 221 -6.86 -22.70 -19.17
CA SER A 221 -7.97 -23.07 -18.28
C SER A 221 -9.28 -22.31 -18.56
N GLY A 222 -9.32 -21.45 -19.58
CA GLY A 222 -10.45 -20.55 -19.87
C GLY A 222 -10.67 -19.48 -18.78
N ARG A 223 -9.77 -19.35 -17.81
CA ARG A 223 -9.86 -18.40 -16.70
C ARG A 223 -9.10 -17.12 -17.04
N ARG A 224 -9.60 -15.97 -16.59
CA ARG A 224 -8.88 -14.69 -16.70
C ARG A 224 -7.52 -14.78 -15.96
N SER A 225 -6.46 -14.21 -16.54
CA SER A 225 -5.12 -14.25 -15.94
C SER A 225 -4.97 -13.19 -14.86
N LYS A 226 -4.46 -13.58 -13.69
CA LYS A 226 -4.17 -12.67 -12.57
C LYS A 226 -3.15 -11.60 -12.95
N VAL A 227 -2.09 -11.99 -13.66
CA VAL A 227 -1.04 -11.07 -14.12
C VAL A 227 -1.61 -9.99 -15.03
N LEU A 228 -2.48 -10.38 -15.96
CA LEU A 228 -3.11 -9.44 -16.88
C LEU A 228 -4.08 -8.52 -16.13
N ALA A 229 -4.90 -9.05 -15.22
CA ALA A 229 -5.78 -8.24 -14.37
C ALA A 229 -5.02 -7.17 -13.58
N THR A 230 -3.83 -7.51 -13.08
CA THR A 230 -2.95 -6.58 -12.35
C THR A 230 -2.39 -5.50 -13.27
N LEU A 231 -1.87 -5.88 -14.44
CA LEU A 231 -1.36 -4.89 -15.42
C LEU A 231 -2.46 -3.93 -15.88
N LEU A 232 -3.67 -4.44 -16.15
CA LEU A 232 -4.82 -3.60 -16.48
C LEU A 232 -5.29 -2.76 -15.28
N SER A 233 -5.02 -3.16 -14.04
CA SER A 233 -5.38 -2.36 -12.85
C SER A 233 -4.60 -1.04 -12.77
N ALA A 234 -3.48 -0.91 -13.49
CA ALA A 234 -2.75 0.35 -13.62
C ALA A 234 -3.58 1.43 -14.33
N PHE A 235 -4.56 1.04 -15.15
CA PHE A 235 -5.56 1.95 -15.69
C PHE A 235 -6.84 1.85 -14.83
N PRO A 236 -7.29 2.94 -14.17
CA PRO A 236 -8.39 2.88 -13.23
C PRO A 236 -9.66 2.24 -13.83
N GLY A 237 -10.15 1.18 -13.17
CA GLY A 237 -11.33 0.41 -13.56
C GLY A 237 -11.11 -0.70 -14.60
N ALA A 238 -10.02 -0.70 -15.37
CA ALA A 238 -9.81 -1.70 -16.42
C ALA A 238 -9.48 -3.10 -15.87
N GLY A 239 -8.69 -3.18 -14.80
CA GLY A 239 -8.42 -4.45 -14.11
C GLY A 239 -9.69 -5.10 -13.55
N HIS A 240 -10.59 -4.31 -12.96
CA HIS A 240 -11.89 -4.77 -12.47
C HIS A 240 -12.77 -5.28 -13.61
N LEU A 241 -12.86 -4.54 -14.73
CA LEU A 241 -13.60 -4.97 -15.91
C LEU A 241 -13.07 -6.30 -16.47
N TYR A 242 -11.76 -6.47 -16.51
CA TYR A 242 -11.13 -7.71 -16.97
C TYR A 242 -11.49 -8.92 -16.09
N LEU A 243 -11.65 -8.71 -14.78
CA LEU A 243 -12.09 -9.72 -13.81
C LEU A 243 -13.63 -9.95 -13.82
N GLY A 244 -14.38 -9.21 -14.63
CA GLY A 244 -15.85 -9.29 -14.70
C GLY A 244 -16.59 -8.41 -13.70
N LEU A 245 -15.88 -7.57 -12.94
CA LEU A 245 -16.45 -6.60 -11.98
C LEU A 245 -16.89 -5.33 -12.71
N GLN A 246 -17.98 -5.43 -13.46
CA GLN A 246 -18.43 -4.38 -14.38
C GLN A 246 -18.87 -3.10 -13.66
N LYS A 247 -19.72 -3.20 -12.63
CA LYS A 247 -20.24 -2.04 -11.92
C LYS A 247 -19.11 -1.29 -11.23
N ARG A 248 -18.22 -2.02 -10.56
CA ARG A 248 -17.07 -1.46 -9.88
C ARG A 248 -16.08 -0.80 -10.84
N GLY A 249 -15.73 -1.50 -11.92
CA GLY A 249 -14.77 -1.02 -12.91
C GLY A 249 -15.25 0.22 -13.64
N MET A 250 -16.52 0.25 -14.09
CA MET A 250 -17.09 1.43 -14.74
C MET A 250 -17.15 2.64 -13.80
N GLN A 251 -17.48 2.45 -12.52
CA GLN A 251 -17.50 3.55 -11.55
C GLN A 251 -16.11 4.16 -11.33
N LEU A 252 -15.07 3.34 -11.22
CA LEU A 252 -13.69 3.82 -11.09
C LEU A 252 -13.20 4.52 -12.36
N MET A 253 -13.51 3.95 -13.53
CA MET A 253 -13.14 4.54 -14.81
C MET A 253 -13.83 5.89 -15.03
N PHE A 254 -15.14 5.98 -14.74
CA PHE A 254 -15.89 7.23 -14.81
C PHE A 254 -15.39 8.25 -13.78
N LEU A 255 -15.09 7.83 -12.55
CA LEU A 255 -14.56 8.71 -11.52
C LEU A 255 -13.20 9.27 -11.94
N PHE A 256 -12.29 8.44 -12.44
CA PHE A 256 -10.96 8.85 -12.86
C PHE A 256 -11.00 9.75 -14.10
N LEU A 257 -11.54 9.26 -15.22
CA LEU A 257 -11.60 10.04 -16.47
C LEU A 257 -12.49 11.27 -16.33
N GLY A 258 -13.63 11.12 -15.66
CA GLY A 258 -14.54 12.23 -15.37
C GLY A 258 -13.89 13.28 -14.50
N SER A 259 -13.10 12.90 -13.48
CA SER A 259 -12.36 13.89 -12.68
C SER A 259 -11.32 14.63 -13.51
N ILE A 260 -10.53 13.96 -14.36
CA ILE A 260 -9.56 14.64 -15.25
C ILE A 260 -10.29 15.64 -16.14
N TYR A 261 -11.38 15.21 -16.79
CA TYR A 261 -12.16 16.07 -17.68
C TYR A 261 -12.75 17.28 -16.95
N VAL A 262 -13.38 17.09 -15.79
CA VAL A 262 -13.99 18.18 -15.01
C VAL A 262 -12.92 19.15 -14.51
N LEU A 263 -11.78 18.64 -14.03
CA LEU A 263 -10.69 19.47 -13.53
C LEU A 263 -10.04 20.30 -14.64
N ASP A 264 -9.80 19.70 -15.80
CA ASP A 264 -9.30 20.39 -16.99
C ASP A 264 -10.30 21.45 -17.47
N LEU A 265 -11.57 21.08 -17.60
CA LEU A 265 -12.62 21.96 -18.11
C LEU A 265 -12.81 23.21 -17.23
N LEU A 266 -12.89 23.02 -15.92
CA LEU A 266 -13.10 24.10 -14.95
C LEU A 266 -11.77 24.75 -14.51
N HIS A 267 -10.63 24.31 -15.05
CA HIS A 267 -9.27 24.79 -14.71
C HIS A 267 -9.00 24.73 -13.20
N LEU A 268 -9.46 23.65 -12.56
CA LEU A 268 -9.36 23.42 -11.12
C LEU A 268 -7.98 22.88 -10.73
N SER A 269 -6.92 23.63 -11.02
CA SER A 269 -5.54 23.20 -10.78
C SER A 269 -5.27 22.81 -9.32
N VAL A 270 -5.92 23.49 -8.37
CA VAL A 270 -5.83 23.18 -6.92
C VAL A 270 -6.31 21.77 -6.59
N PHE A 271 -7.22 21.19 -7.37
CA PHE A 271 -7.78 19.87 -7.13
C PHE A 271 -7.08 18.75 -7.94
N LEU A 272 -6.01 19.06 -8.69
CA LEU A 272 -5.25 18.05 -9.44
C LEU A 272 -4.67 16.93 -8.57
N PHE A 273 -4.44 17.19 -7.27
CA PHE A 273 -4.02 16.15 -6.31
C PHE A 273 -5.05 15.02 -6.14
N MET A 274 -6.32 15.24 -6.52
CA MET A 274 -7.34 14.18 -6.52
C MET A 274 -7.05 13.10 -7.56
N ILE A 275 -6.41 13.43 -8.68
CA ILE A 275 -6.13 12.48 -9.76
C ILE A 275 -5.21 11.35 -9.27
N PRO A 276 -4.02 11.62 -8.69
CA PRO A 276 -3.22 10.58 -8.06
C PRO A 276 -3.98 9.80 -6.97
N LEU A 277 -4.79 10.47 -6.13
CA LEU A 277 -5.52 9.79 -5.06
C LEU A 277 -6.52 8.75 -5.60
N ILE A 278 -7.33 9.14 -6.59
CA ILE A 278 -8.29 8.24 -7.25
C ILE A 278 -7.54 7.10 -7.94
N TRP A 279 -6.42 7.41 -8.60
CA TRP A 279 -5.58 6.42 -9.27
C TRP A 279 -5.04 5.38 -8.28
N PHE A 280 -4.40 5.81 -7.18
CA PHE A 280 -3.87 4.91 -6.16
C PHE A 280 -4.96 4.04 -5.56
N TYR A 281 -6.11 4.62 -5.21
CA TYR A 281 -7.25 3.87 -4.70
C TYR A 281 -7.69 2.79 -5.70
N SER A 282 -7.90 3.14 -6.97
CA SER A 282 -8.29 2.18 -8.00
C SER A 282 -7.23 1.10 -8.23
N PHE A 283 -5.95 1.47 -8.21
CA PHE A 283 -4.84 0.56 -8.46
C PHE A 283 -4.73 -0.49 -7.35
N PHE A 284 -4.68 -0.05 -6.09
CA PHE A 284 -4.62 -0.97 -4.94
C PHE A 284 -5.87 -1.84 -4.83
N ASP A 285 -7.03 -1.29 -5.17
CA ASP A 285 -8.27 -2.05 -5.18
C ASP A 285 -8.29 -3.14 -6.27
N GLY A 286 -7.75 -2.84 -7.46
CA GLY A 286 -7.58 -3.82 -8.53
C GLY A 286 -6.59 -4.93 -8.15
N LEU A 287 -5.47 -4.58 -7.51
CA LEU A 287 -4.50 -5.53 -6.97
C LEU A 287 -5.14 -6.51 -5.97
N GLN A 288 -5.98 -5.99 -5.05
CA GLN A 288 -6.71 -6.82 -4.10
C GLN A 288 -7.72 -7.75 -4.78
N CYS A 289 -8.46 -7.25 -5.78
CA CYS A 289 -9.41 -8.08 -6.54
C CYS A 289 -8.69 -9.19 -7.32
N SER A 290 -7.56 -8.89 -7.95
CA SER A 290 -6.72 -9.85 -8.67
C SER A 290 -6.16 -10.95 -7.74
N SER A 291 -5.77 -10.57 -6.52
CA SER A 291 -5.31 -11.51 -5.49
C SER A 291 -6.37 -12.53 -5.09
N ARG A 292 -7.60 -12.06 -4.84
CA ARG A 292 -8.74 -12.90 -4.44
C ARG A 292 -9.31 -13.75 -5.57
N TYR A 293 -9.05 -13.37 -6.82
CA TYR A 293 -9.54 -14.07 -7.99
C TYR A 293 -9.14 -15.56 -7.98
N GLY A 294 -10.13 -16.44 -8.06
CA GLY A 294 -9.95 -17.89 -8.05
C GLY A 294 -9.88 -18.55 -6.67
N HIS A 295 -9.81 -17.77 -5.58
CA HIS A 295 -9.93 -18.28 -4.20
C HIS A 295 -11.32 -18.00 -3.64
N GLU A 296 -11.81 -16.78 -3.83
CA GLU A 296 -13.12 -16.34 -3.36
C GLU A 296 -14.01 -15.96 -4.55
N PRO A 297 -15.33 -16.20 -4.47
CA PRO A 297 -16.26 -15.70 -5.47
C PRO A 297 -16.28 -14.16 -5.43
N LEU A 298 -15.73 -13.54 -6.46
CA LEU A 298 -15.78 -12.09 -6.61
C LEU A 298 -17.23 -11.66 -6.88
N THR A 299 -17.82 -10.91 -5.94
CA THR A 299 -19.16 -10.34 -6.12
C THR A 299 -19.04 -8.91 -6.65
N ASP A 300 -19.72 -8.60 -7.76
CA ASP A 300 -19.73 -7.26 -8.36
C ASP A 300 -20.58 -6.28 -7.55
N GLN A 301 -19.98 -5.76 -6.47
CA GLN A 301 -20.57 -4.71 -5.65
C GLN A 301 -20.10 -3.33 -6.14
N PRO A 302 -21.02 -2.38 -6.34
CA PRO A 302 -20.66 -1.00 -6.64
C PRO A 302 -19.93 -0.36 -5.45
N ILE A 303 -18.96 0.50 -5.73
CA ILE A 303 -18.22 1.27 -4.72
C ILE A 303 -19.17 2.23 -4.01
N PHE A 304 -20.00 2.90 -4.81
CA PHE A 304 -21.05 3.78 -4.31
C PHE A 304 -22.38 3.01 -4.34
N LYS A 305 -22.77 2.44 -3.19
CA LYS A 305 -24.05 1.70 -3.06
C LYS A 305 -25.27 2.58 -3.38
N ASP A 306 -25.19 3.87 -3.06
CA ASP A 306 -26.24 4.86 -3.34
C ASP A 306 -26.15 5.48 -4.75
N TRP A 307 -25.42 4.88 -5.69
CA TRP A 307 -25.24 5.42 -7.04
C TRP A 307 -26.57 5.72 -7.73
N ALA A 308 -27.53 4.78 -7.67
CA ALA A 308 -28.85 4.93 -8.27
C ALA A 308 -29.62 6.14 -7.72
N ARG A 309 -29.44 6.49 -6.44
CA ARG A 309 -30.06 7.67 -5.83
C ARG A 309 -29.44 8.98 -6.36
N HIS A 310 -28.14 8.98 -6.61
CA HIS A 310 -27.40 10.16 -7.04
C HIS A 310 -27.35 10.33 -8.57
N GLN A 311 -27.86 9.38 -9.36
CA GLN A 311 -27.88 9.47 -10.83
C GLN A 311 -28.53 10.76 -11.35
N ARG A 312 -29.63 11.22 -10.73
CA ARG A 312 -30.27 12.49 -11.12
C ARG A 312 -29.39 13.71 -10.85
N LEU A 313 -28.65 13.70 -9.74
CA LEU A 313 -27.72 14.77 -9.39
C LEU A 313 -26.49 14.76 -10.31
N ILE A 314 -25.95 13.58 -10.62
CA ILE A 314 -24.84 13.43 -11.56
C ILE A 314 -25.28 13.90 -12.96
N GLY A 315 -26.48 13.51 -13.40
CA GLY A 315 -27.06 13.95 -14.67
C GLY A 315 -27.23 15.46 -14.76
N PHE A 316 -27.76 16.10 -13.70
CA PHE A 316 -27.85 17.56 -13.63
C PHE A 316 -26.47 18.21 -13.66
N GLY A 317 -25.49 17.65 -12.93
CA GLY A 317 -24.11 18.12 -12.94
C GLY A 317 -23.48 18.09 -14.34
N ILE A 318 -23.64 16.98 -15.07
CA ILE A 318 -23.14 16.86 -16.45
C ILE A 318 -23.86 17.84 -17.39
N ALA A 319 -25.18 17.98 -17.27
CA ALA A 319 -25.95 18.91 -18.09
C ALA A 319 -25.54 20.37 -17.85
N ALA A 320 -25.39 20.77 -16.58
CA ALA A 320 -24.91 22.10 -16.20
C ALA A 320 -23.49 22.37 -16.71
N LEU A 321 -22.61 21.37 -16.63
CA LEU A 321 -21.25 21.44 -17.13
C LEU A 321 -21.17 21.55 -18.66
N GLY A 322 -22.07 20.84 -19.38
CA GLY A 322 -22.24 20.99 -20.83
C GLY A 322 -22.77 22.37 -21.22
N LEU A 323 -23.74 22.92 -20.47
CA LEU A 323 -24.25 24.28 -20.68
C LEU A 323 -23.16 25.33 -20.42
N TYR A 324 -22.37 25.16 -19.35
CA TYR A 324 -21.21 25.99 -19.06
C TYR A 324 -20.20 25.98 -20.22
N TYR A 325 -19.91 24.80 -20.76
CA TYR A 325 -19.00 24.65 -21.91
C TYR A 325 -19.50 25.40 -23.15
N LEU A 326 -20.79 25.24 -23.48
CA LEU A 326 -21.40 25.95 -24.59
C LEU A 326 -21.35 27.47 -24.38
N PHE A 327 -21.65 27.92 -23.17
CA PHE A 327 -21.61 29.34 -22.82
C PHE A 327 -20.22 29.94 -23.00
N ILE A 328 -19.18 29.32 -22.43
CA ILE A 328 -17.82 29.88 -22.49
C ILE A 328 -17.18 29.77 -23.88
N ARG A 329 -17.50 28.74 -24.67
CA ARG A 329 -16.88 28.52 -25.99
C ARG A 329 -17.66 29.10 -27.17
N MET A 330 -18.97 29.26 -27.05
CA MET A 330 -19.81 29.74 -28.15
C MET A 330 -20.37 31.13 -27.86
N VAL A 331 -20.96 31.34 -26.68
CA VAL A 331 -21.67 32.59 -26.37
C VAL A 331 -20.70 33.74 -26.10
N ILE A 332 -19.68 33.51 -25.26
CA ILE A 332 -18.72 34.56 -24.90
C ILE A 332 -17.95 35.11 -26.12
N PRO A 333 -17.41 34.29 -27.04
CA PRO A 333 -16.75 34.80 -28.24
C PRO A 333 -17.68 35.63 -29.13
N GLN A 334 -18.93 35.20 -29.34
CA GLN A 334 -19.90 35.95 -30.15
C GLN A 334 -20.30 37.29 -29.51
N LEU A 335 -20.49 37.32 -28.19
CA LEU A 335 -20.77 38.57 -27.48
C LEU A 335 -19.60 39.56 -27.56
N ASN A 336 -18.36 39.06 -27.51
CA ASN A 336 -17.16 39.88 -27.68
C ASN A 336 -17.05 40.48 -29.09
N GLU A 337 -17.42 39.72 -30.13
CA GLU A 337 -17.48 40.28 -31.51
C GLU A 337 -18.55 41.36 -31.64
N MET A 338 -19.69 41.21 -30.98
CA MET A 338 -20.78 42.19 -31.02
C MET A 338 -20.53 43.44 -30.17
N PHE A 339 -19.77 43.31 -29.06
CA PHE A 339 -19.49 44.41 -28.13
C PHE A 339 -17.99 44.43 -27.72
N PRO A 340 -17.10 44.90 -28.62
CA PRO A 340 -15.65 44.80 -28.43
C PRO A 340 -15.11 45.56 -27.19
N ASP A 341 -15.71 46.70 -26.86
CA ASP A 341 -15.25 47.57 -25.76
C ASP A 341 -15.84 47.21 -24.39
N ALA A 342 -16.85 46.33 -24.34
CA ALA A 342 -17.56 46.00 -23.10
C ALA A 342 -17.07 44.70 -22.43
N PHE A 343 -16.44 43.77 -23.17
CA PHE A 343 -16.09 42.46 -22.66
C PHE A 343 -14.62 42.12 -22.89
N MET A 344 -13.75 42.38 -21.89
CA MET A 344 -12.36 41.88 -21.92
C MET A 344 -12.31 40.36 -21.70
N THR A 345 -12.36 39.62 -22.81
CA THR A 345 -12.55 38.16 -22.88
C THR A 345 -11.55 37.35 -22.04
N TYR A 346 -10.30 37.78 -21.93
CA TYR A 346 -9.26 37.08 -21.16
C TYR A 346 -9.46 37.20 -19.64
N GLU A 347 -9.88 38.37 -19.17
CA GLU A 347 -10.10 38.62 -17.74
C GLU A 347 -11.35 37.90 -17.24
N ILE A 348 -12.45 37.97 -18.00
CA ILE A 348 -13.72 37.34 -17.64
C ILE A 348 -13.56 35.84 -17.45
N ARG A 349 -12.84 35.15 -18.36
CA ARG A 349 -12.62 33.70 -18.24
C ARG A 349 -11.80 33.34 -16.99
N SER A 350 -10.80 34.15 -16.66
CA SER A 350 -9.99 33.96 -15.44
C SER A 350 -10.84 34.16 -14.18
N TYR A 351 -11.58 35.26 -14.09
CA TYR A 351 -12.43 35.56 -12.93
C TYR A 351 -13.54 34.51 -12.73
N VAL A 352 -14.18 34.05 -13.81
CA VAL A 352 -15.23 33.01 -13.73
C VAL A 352 -14.68 31.71 -13.16
N ASN A 353 -13.52 31.24 -13.65
CA ASN A 353 -12.87 30.04 -13.10
C ASN A 353 -12.52 30.23 -11.62
N THR A 354 -11.95 31.38 -11.23
CA THR A 354 -11.60 31.68 -9.83
C THR A 354 -12.85 31.73 -8.94
N VAL A 355 -13.96 32.29 -9.40
CA VAL A 355 -15.24 32.31 -8.67
C VAL A 355 -15.76 30.88 -8.49
N ILE A 356 -15.73 30.05 -9.53
CA ILE A 356 -16.16 28.65 -9.46
C ILE A 356 -15.29 27.86 -8.47
N VAL A 357 -13.97 27.97 -8.56
CA VAL A 357 -13.02 27.33 -7.63
C VAL A 357 -13.32 27.74 -6.19
N SER A 358 -13.49 29.05 -5.97
CA SER A 358 -13.75 29.61 -4.64
C SER A 358 -15.08 29.12 -4.07
N LEU A 359 -16.14 29.10 -4.88
CA LEU A 359 -17.45 28.56 -4.48
C LEU A 359 -17.38 27.06 -4.18
N LEU A 360 -16.66 26.27 -4.99
CA LEU A 360 -16.48 24.84 -4.74
C LEU A 360 -15.72 24.57 -3.44
N LEU A 361 -14.68 25.36 -3.14
CA LEU A 361 -13.93 25.25 -1.89
C LEU A 361 -14.76 25.68 -0.69
N ILE A 362 -15.48 26.79 -0.77
CA ILE A 362 -16.36 27.28 0.31
C ILE A 362 -17.47 26.27 0.58
N PHE A 363 -18.20 25.85 -0.46
CA PHE A 363 -19.31 24.90 -0.31
C PHE A 363 -18.82 23.52 0.13
N GLY A 364 -17.71 23.04 -0.43
CA GLY A 364 -17.07 21.79 -0.03
C GLY A 364 -16.63 21.82 1.43
N GLY A 365 -16.00 22.92 1.87
CA GLY A 365 -15.60 23.15 3.26
C GLY A 365 -16.78 23.22 4.21
N LEU A 366 -17.82 24.00 3.90
CA LEU A 366 -19.04 24.05 4.71
C LEU A 366 -19.71 22.67 4.79
N LYS A 367 -19.83 21.95 3.67
CA LYS A 367 -20.44 20.62 3.66
C LYS A 367 -19.66 19.61 4.50
N LEU A 368 -18.33 19.73 4.57
CA LEU A 368 -17.51 18.89 5.45
C LEU A 368 -17.72 19.25 6.93
N LEU A 369 -17.86 20.54 7.23
CA LEU A 369 -18.07 21.05 8.59
C LEU A 369 -19.47 20.70 9.15
N PHE A 370 -20.50 20.74 8.30
CA PHE A 370 -21.88 20.42 8.68
C PHE A 370 -22.31 18.99 8.30
N GLY A 371 -21.37 18.16 7.82
CA GLY A 371 -21.60 16.77 7.49
C GLY A 371 -21.99 15.98 8.74
N LYS A 372 -23.27 15.63 8.85
CA LYS A 372 -23.84 14.86 9.97
C LYS A 372 -22.99 13.62 10.20
N GLN A 373 -22.26 13.57 11.32
CA GLN A 373 -21.66 12.34 11.84
C GLN A 373 -22.80 11.33 11.97
N ARG A 374 -22.87 10.35 11.05
CA ARG A 374 -23.63 9.14 11.32
C ARG A 374 -22.90 8.45 12.46
N GLY A 375 -23.57 8.43 13.62
CA GLY A 375 -23.01 8.17 14.92
C GLY A 375 -22.11 6.93 14.96
N ALA A 376 -20.87 7.16 15.37
CA ALA A 376 -20.10 6.20 16.13
C ALA A 376 -20.45 6.42 17.61
N SER A 377 -21.60 5.91 18.03
CA SER A 377 -22.08 5.78 19.40
C SER A 377 -23.24 4.77 19.32
N THR A 378 -23.32 3.66 20.04
CA THR A 378 -22.76 3.20 21.29
C THR A 378 -23.00 1.69 21.31
N ASN A 379 -21.96 0.86 21.45
CA ASN A 379 -22.13 -0.56 21.82
C ASN A 379 -21.03 -0.97 22.82
N SER A 380 -20.79 -0.08 23.79
CA SER A 380 -19.81 -0.28 24.86
C SER A 380 -20.35 0.12 26.22
N THR A 381 -21.65 -0.13 26.49
CA THR A 381 -22.23 -0.08 27.84
C THR A 381 -23.60 -0.71 27.78
N VAL A 382 -23.68 -1.99 28.15
CA VAL A 382 -24.75 -2.73 28.86
C VAL A 382 -24.61 -4.21 28.48
N HIS A 383 -23.65 -4.87 29.13
CA HIS A 383 -23.75 -6.29 29.51
C HIS A 383 -22.90 -6.44 30.77
N ARG A 384 -23.35 -5.77 31.83
CA ARG A 384 -22.86 -5.96 33.20
C ARG A 384 -23.97 -5.62 34.18
N THR A 385 -25.09 -6.30 34.01
CA THR A 385 -26.20 -6.47 34.96
C THR A 385 -27.20 -7.38 34.27
N ASP A 386 -26.94 -8.69 34.32
CA ASP A 386 -27.92 -9.78 34.14
C ASP A 386 -27.33 -11.10 34.70
N GLU A 387 -26.64 -11.01 35.85
CA GLU A 387 -26.25 -12.18 36.66
C GLU A 387 -26.88 -12.10 38.07
N GLY A 388 -27.90 -11.26 38.26
CA GLY A 388 -28.55 -11.02 39.55
C GLY A 388 -30.06 -11.23 39.59
N ALA A 389 -30.70 -11.58 38.47
CA ALA A 389 -32.16 -11.73 38.38
C ALA A 389 -32.64 -13.17 38.11
N ASP A 390 -31.76 -14.08 37.69
CA ASP A 390 -32.12 -15.47 37.37
C ASP A 390 -32.17 -16.39 38.60
N ASN A 391 -31.75 -15.91 39.78
CA ASN A 391 -31.88 -16.63 41.05
C ASN A 391 -33.14 -16.25 41.85
N LEU A 392 -34.04 -15.42 41.31
CA LEU A 392 -35.28 -15.01 42.00
C LEU A 392 -36.55 -15.68 41.46
N PHE A 393 -36.47 -16.46 40.37
CA PHE A 393 -37.62 -17.17 39.78
C PHE A 393 -37.53 -18.70 39.85
N LEU A 394 -36.55 -19.26 40.59
CA LEU A 394 -36.37 -20.72 40.72
C LEU A 394 -36.69 -21.29 42.11
N PHE A 395 -37.34 -20.52 42.99
CA PHE A 395 -37.70 -20.97 44.36
C PHE A 395 -39.20 -20.90 44.70
N LYS A 396 -40.08 -20.67 43.71
CA LYS A 396 -41.54 -20.55 43.94
C LYS A 396 -42.38 -21.64 43.26
N ASP A 397 -41.82 -22.84 43.10
CA ASP A 397 -42.56 -23.98 42.52
C ASP A 397 -42.28 -25.32 43.26
N ARG A 398 -41.90 -25.24 44.54
CA ARG A 398 -41.59 -26.42 45.37
C ARG A 398 -42.21 -26.39 46.76
N GLU A 399 -43.41 -25.84 46.91
CA GLU A 399 -44.20 -25.98 48.16
C GLU A 399 -45.63 -26.50 48.01
N ASP A 400 -46.17 -26.71 46.79
CA ASP A 400 -47.56 -27.22 46.63
C ASP A 400 -47.63 -28.68 46.14
N ARG A 401 -46.90 -29.57 46.82
CA ARG A 401 -47.23 -31.02 46.85
C ARG A 401 -47.05 -31.58 48.25
N LEU A 402 -48.09 -31.41 49.07
CA LEU A 402 -48.63 -32.42 49.99
C LEU A 402 -50.12 -32.14 50.20
#